data_AF-A0A8S3CGA7-F1
#
_entry.id   AF-A0A8S3CGA7-F1
#
_cell.length_a   1.000
_cell.length_b   1.000
_cell.length_c   1.000
_cell.angle_alpha   90.00
_cell.angle_beta   90.00
_cell.angle_gamma   90.00
#
_symmetry.space_group_name_H-M   'P 1'
#
loop_
_entity.id
_entity.type
_entity.pdbx_description
1 polymer ?
#
loop_
_entity_poly.entity_id
_entity_poly.type
_entity_poly.pdbx_seq_one_letter_code
_entity_poly.pdbx_strand_id
1 'polypeptide(L)'
;MDHRFIAPMEMYSVARHSLNYYKSVVFYLRFETTSFSLSEWKSRIEKSLRLTIDAQPRLRLQVDLSQEKPRFVILPISVFDSLPIRVVQRMNDDDDEQEEFIDKIIEDESNIGFTFNQCSPLWRVLLLVSSNSNTFDLIITLNHAIGDGTSGMAFFTSLLECLSEKSTLTFPLSDDRPLNELVPSKLPPLSSLILKIIEKIILPDVLSKYFFPKTYWTGTMQRIIDESVRTRLVSFKLSNDTLDLLHKKCRIERTTI
;
A
#
# COMPACT_ATOMS: atom_id res chain seq x y z
N MET A 1 -20.76 6.57 17.90
CA MET A 1 -19.47 6.07 17.37
C MET A 1 -19.71 5.79 15.90
N ASP A 2 -19.10 6.57 15.03
CA ASP A 2 -19.31 6.43 13.59
C ASP A 2 -18.60 5.16 13.11
N HIS A 3 -19.39 4.14 12.82
CA HIS A 3 -18.94 2.83 12.36
C HIS A 3 -19.47 2.64 10.94
N ARG A 4 -18.56 2.61 9.96
CA ARG A 4 -18.91 2.32 8.55
C ARG A 4 -18.63 0.84 8.27
N PHE A 5 -19.55 0.16 7.60
CA PHE A 5 -19.28 -1.18 7.09
C PHE A 5 -18.16 -1.16 6.06
N ILE A 6 -17.35 -2.22 6.04
CA ILE A 6 -16.27 -2.38 5.07
C ILE A 6 -16.91 -2.64 3.69
N ALA A 7 -16.56 -1.83 2.70
CA ALA A 7 -17.05 -1.98 1.34
C ALA A 7 -16.40 -3.19 0.64
N PRO A 8 -16.97 -3.72 -0.45
CA PRO A 8 -16.46 -4.94 -1.09
C PRO A 8 -14.98 -4.90 -1.49
N MET A 9 -14.48 -3.77 -1.99
CA MET A 9 -13.06 -3.62 -2.36
C MET A 9 -12.13 -3.60 -1.13
N GLU A 10 -12.57 -2.98 -0.05
CA GLU A 10 -11.84 -2.94 1.22
C GLU A 10 -11.83 -4.34 1.85
N MET A 11 -12.97 -5.05 1.78
CA MET A 11 -13.10 -6.42 2.25
C MET A 11 -12.24 -7.37 1.43
N TYR A 12 -12.09 -7.14 0.13
CA TYR A 12 -11.14 -7.90 -0.70
C TYR A 12 -9.69 -7.71 -0.23
N SER A 13 -9.29 -6.49 0.14
CA SER A 13 -7.98 -6.24 0.75
C SER A 13 -7.82 -6.92 2.11
N VAL A 14 -8.84 -6.87 2.98
CA VAL A 14 -8.85 -7.58 4.26
C VAL A 14 -8.73 -9.09 4.07
N ALA A 15 -9.47 -9.67 3.12
CA ALA A 15 -9.44 -11.10 2.84
C ALA A 15 -8.05 -11.53 2.34
N ARG A 16 -7.45 -10.79 1.39
CA ARG A 16 -6.07 -11.07 0.92
C ARG A 16 -5.05 -10.99 2.05
N HIS A 17 -5.23 -10.05 2.98
CA HIS A 17 -4.40 -9.91 4.17
C HIS A 17 -4.52 -11.13 5.08
N SER A 18 -5.75 -11.53 5.44
CA SER A 18 -6.02 -12.68 6.31
C SER A 18 -5.56 -14.01 5.71
N LEU A 19 -5.55 -14.11 4.37
CA LEU A 19 -5.02 -15.26 3.64
C LEU A 19 -3.48 -15.22 3.46
N ASN A 20 -2.78 -14.24 4.07
CA ASN A 20 -1.34 -14.03 3.94
C ASN A 20 -0.84 -13.84 2.49
N TYR A 21 -1.73 -13.49 1.56
CA TYR A 21 -1.39 -13.36 0.14
C TYR A 21 -0.86 -11.96 -0.21
N TYR A 22 -1.48 -10.93 0.36
CA TYR A 22 -1.11 -9.54 0.12
C TYR A 22 -1.46 -8.72 1.36
N LYS A 23 -0.43 -8.19 2.03
CA LYS A 23 -0.58 -7.66 3.39
C LYS A 23 -0.66 -6.13 3.43
N SER A 24 0.10 -5.45 2.59
CA SER A 24 0.25 -4.00 2.68
C SER A 24 0.68 -3.36 1.36
N VAL A 25 0.55 -2.04 1.30
CA VAL A 25 1.21 -1.18 0.32
C VAL A 25 2.31 -0.42 1.05
N VAL A 26 3.46 -0.26 0.40
CA VAL A 26 4.64 0.43 0.95
C VAL A 26 4.96 1.61 0.05
N PHE A 27 5.19 2.76 0.67
CA PHE A 27 5.64 3.96 -0.01
C PHE A 27 6.87 4.49 0.72
N TYR A 28 7.78 5.13 -0.01
CA TYR A 28 8.88 5.83 0.62
C TYR A 28 9.13 7.17 -0.04
N LEU A 29 9.69 8.09 0.74
CA LEU A 29 10.16 9.39 0.30
C LEU A 29 11.57 9.60 0.83
N ARG A 30 12.49 9.96 -0.07
CA ARG A 30 13.85 10.36 0.29
C ARG A 30 13.88 11.84 0.63
N PHE A 31 14.45 12.16 1.78
CA PHE A 31 14.71 13.52 2.22
C PHE A 31 16.18 13.84 2.05
N GLU A 32 16.45 15.03 1.52
CA GLU A 32 17.77 15.64 1.49
C GLU A 32 17.75 16.85 2.41
N THR A 33 18.71 16.92 3.33
CA THR A 33 18.80 17.98 4.33
C THR A 33 20.17 18.66 4.25
N THR A 34 20.29 19.85 4.84
CA THR A 34 21.59 20.53 4.97
C THR A 34 22.41 19.95 6.13
N SER A 35 21.71 19.51 7.18
CA SER A 35 22.27 18.77 8.31
C SER A 35 21.26 17.74 8.78
N PHE A 36 21.76 16.58 9.22
CA PHE A 36 20.93 15.52 9.77
C PHE A 36 21.25 15.26 11.25
N SER A 37 20.22 15.39 12.09
CA SER A 37 20.22 14.94 13.48
C SER A 37 19.02 14.02 13.69
N LEU A 38 19.29 12.76 14.04
CA LEU A 38 18.23 11.75 14.23
C LEU A 38 17.22 12.19 15.29
N SER A 39 17.68 12.75 16.42
CA SER A 39 16.78 13.18 17.51
C SER A 39 15.89 14.33 17.07
N GLU A 40 16.44 15.29 16.31
CA GLU A 40 15.69 16.43 15.81
C GLU A 40 14.66 16.00 14.76
N TRP A 41 15.10 15.26 13.73
CA TRP A 41 14.22 14.82 12.66
C TRP A 41 13.15 13.85 13.13
N LYS A 42 13.49 12.93 14.05
CA LYS A 42 12.49 12.07 14.69
C LYS A 42 11.42 12.89 15.41
N SER A 43 11.81 13.89 16.20
CA SER A 43 10.87 14.77 16.90
C SER A 43 9.99 15.57 15.93
N ARG A 44 10.57 16.11 14.86
CA ARG A 44 9.83 16.82 13.81
C ARG A 44 8.83 15.91 13.11
N ILE A 45 9.23 14.70 12.75
CA ILE A 45 8.37 13.72 12.08
C ILE A 45 7.26 13.26 13.01
N GLU A 46 7.55 13.01 14.29
CA GLU A 46 6.51 12.67 15.29
C GLU A 46 5.48 13.79 15.44
N LYS A 47 5.92 15.05 15.55
CA LYS A 47 5.04 16.22 15.61
C LYS A 47 4.15 16.32 14.36
N SER A 48 4.76 16.23 13.18
CA SER A 48 4.03 16.37 11.91
C SER A 48 3.11 15.17 11.63
N LEU A 49 3.47 13.96 12.05
CA LEU A 49 2.59 12.78 11.97
C LEU A 49 1.35 12.96 12.82
N ARG A 50 1.45 13.52 14.04
CA ARG A 50 0.27 13.80 14.88
C ARG A 50 -0.71 14.74 14.17
N LEU A 51 -0.18 15.84 13.63
CA LEU A 51 -0.98 16.79 12.84
C LEU A 51 -1.59 16.15 11.59
N THR A 52 -0.85 15.24 10.94
CA THR A 52 -1.34 14.48 9.78
C THR A 52 -2.48 13.53 10.16
N ILE A 53 -2.37 12.85 11.30
CA ILE A 53 -3.41 11.96 11.84
C ILE A 53 -4.69 12.74 12.19
N ASP A 54 -4.53 13.94 12.75
CA ASP A 54 -5.65 14.83 13.04
C ASP A 54 -6.32 15.33 11.76
N ALA A 55 -5.54 15.65 10.72
CA ALA A 55 -6.04 16.07 9.42
C ALA A 55 -6.66 14.95 8.59
N GLN A 56 -6.20 13.71 8.78
CA GLN A 56 -6.62 12.52 8.04
C GLN A 56 -7.12 11.43 9.00
N PRO A 57 -8.39 11.49 9.46
CA PRO A 57 -8.91 10.53 10.42
C PRO A 57 -8.97 9.08 9.89
N ARG A 58 -8.79 8.86 8.57
CA ARG A 58 -8.58 7.52 7.99
C ARG A 58 -7.39 6.77 8.58
N LEU A 59 -6.34 7.50 8.99
CA LEU A 59 -5.18 6.94 9.70
C LEU A 59 -5.54 6.38 11.07
N ARG A 60 -6.74 6.69 11.58
CA ARG A 60 -7.25 6.19 12.86
C ARG A 60 -8.16 4.98 12.68
N LEU A 61 -8.40 4.51 11.46
CA LEU A 61 -9.27 3.37 11.21
C LEU A 61 -8.58 2.07 11.59
N GLN A 62 -9.39 1.17 12.14
CA GLN A 62 -9.07 -0.22 12.40
C GLN A 62 -10.21 -1.10 11.89
N VAL A 63 -9.89 -2.33 11.54
CA VAL A 63 -10.84 -3.33 11.06
C VAL A 63 -11.34 -4.19 12.23
N ASP A 64 -12.65 -4.21 12.42
CA ASP A 64 -13.37 -5.07 13.35
C ASP A 64 -14.05 -6.22 12.59
N LEU A 65 -13.53 -7.43 12.78
CA LEU A 65 -14.02 -8.71 12.29
C LEU A 65 -14.73 -9.54 13.37
N SER A 66 -14.88 -9.01 14.59
CA SER A 66 -15.52 -9.74 15.70
C SER A 66 -17.04 -9.89 15.53
N GLN A 67 -17.63 -9.01 14.72
CA GLN A 67 -19.07 -8.96 14.45
C GLN A 67 -19.42 -9.74 13.17
N GLU A 68 -20.69 -10.09 13.02
CA GLU A 68 -21.22 -10.77 11.82
C GLU A 68 -20.92 -10.00 10.53
N LYS A 69 -20.91 -8.66 10.60
CA LYS A 69 -20.55 -7.78 9.48
C LYS A 69 -19.26 -7.02 9.78
N PRO A 70 -18.18 -7.25 9.00
CA PRO A 70 -16.94 -6.50 9.10
C PRO A 70 -17.17 -4.99 8.98
N ARG A 71 -16.55 -4.22 9.86
CA ARG A 71 -16.70 -2.76 9.91
C ARG A 71 -15.39 -2.06 10.27
N PHE A 72 -15.30 -0.80 9.89
CA PHE A 72 -14.27 0.06 10.44
C PHE A 72 -14.70 0.62 11.79
N VAL A 73 -13.72 0.69 12.70
CA VAL A 73 -13.82 1.37 13.98
C VAL A 73 -12.73 2.43 14.05
N ILE A 74 -13.02 3.54 14.72
CA ILE A 74 -12.07 4.64 14.90
C ILE A 74 -11.31 4.40 16.21
N LEU A 75 -10.00 4.32 16.13
CA LEU A 75 -9.13 4.22 17.29
C LEU A 75 -9.16 5.52 18.11
N PRO A 76 -9.14 5.42 19.45
CA PRO A 76 -9.03 6.59 20.31
C PRO A 76 -7.68 7.27 20.10
N ILE A 77 -7.64 8.59 20.27
CA ILE A 77 -6.42 9.37 20.00
C ILE A 77 -5.24 8.94 20.89
N SER A 78 -5.51 8.42 22.09
CA SER A 78 -4.49 7.91 23.02
C SER A 78 -3.68 6.74 22.48
N VAL A 79 -4.19 5.97 21.50
CA VAL A 79 -3.40 4.94 20.81
C VAL A 79 -2.19 5.56 20.10
N PHE A 80 -2.28 6.84 19.73
CA PHE A 80 -1.23 7.57 19.03
C PHE A 80 -0.31 8.36 19.98
N ASP A 81 -0.46 8.20 21.30
CA ASP A 81 0.49 8.77 22.27
C ASP A 81 1.91 8.20 22.03
N SER A 82 2.00 6.92 21.67
CA SER A 82 3.21 6.28 21.17
C SER A 82 3.05 5.94 19.68
N LEU A 83 3.75 6.67 18.82
CA LEU A 83 3.69 6.44 17.37
C LEU A 83 4.53 5.21 16.98
N PRO A 84 4.06 4.37 16.04
CA PRO A 84 4.77 3.18 15.58
C PRO A 84 5.90 3.54 14.60
N ILE A 85 6.91 4.27 15.09
CA ILE A 85 8.08 4.70 14.32
C ILE A 85 9.27 3.82 14.66
N ARG A 86 9.76 3.07 13.68
CA ARG A 86 11.00 2.30 13.78
C ARG A 86 12.14 3.08 13.13
N VAL A 87 13.33 3.01 13.70
CA VAL A 87 14.54 3.57 13.10
C VAL A 87 15.45 2.41 12.73
N VAL A 88 15.93 2.41 11.49
CA VAL A 88 16.91 1.45 10.97
C VAL A 88 18.11 2.22 10.45
N GLN A 89 19.29 1.77 10.81
CA GLN A 89 20.55 2.36 10.36
C GLN A 89 21.05 1.60 9.12
N ARG A 90 21.42 2.34 8.08
CA ARG A 90 22.13 1.79 6.91
C ARG A 90 23.55 1.44 7.32
N MET A 91 24.04 0.32 6.79
CA MET A 91 25.40 -0.15 7.08
C MET A 91 26.44 0.38 6.10
N ASN A 92 26.06 0.68 4.85
CA ASN A 92 26.96 1.11 3.78
C ASN A 92 26.44 2.37 3.08
N ASP A 93 27.39 3.15 2.52
CA ASP A 93 27.13 4.41 1.82
C ASP A 93 27.27 4.29 0.27
N ASP A 94 27.49 3.08 -0.28
CA ASP A 94 27.56 2.86 -1.74
C ASP A 94 26.16 2.91 -2.38
N ASP A 95 25.99 3.64 -3.48
CA ASP A 95 24.69 3.94 -4.09
C ASP A 95 23.98 2.70 -4.65
N ASP A 96 24.71 1.77 -5.29
CA ASP A 96 24.10 0.53 -5.80
C ASP A 96 23.62 -0.37 -4.64
N GLU A 97 24.43 -0.47 -3.59
CA GLU A 97 24.07 -1.21 -2.38
C GLU A 97 22.92 -0.53 -1.60
N GLN A 98 22.81 0.80 -1.67
CA GLN A 98 21.71 1.55 -1.06
C GLN A 98 20.37 1.18 -1.69
N GLU A 99 20.31 1.06 -3.02
CA GLU A 99 19.08 0.72 -3.72
C GLU A 99 18.64 -0.72 -3.41
N GLU A 100 19.57 -1.68 -3.46
CA GLU A 100 19.29 -3.07 -3.07
C GLU A 100 18.85 -3.18 -1.61
N PHE A 101 19.46 -2.40 -0.72
CA PHE A 101 19.09 -2.38 0.69
C PHE A 101 17.66 -1.85 0.89
N ILE A 102 17.30 -0.77 0.21
CA ILE A 102 15.93 -0.21 0.26
C ILE A 102 14.93 -1.22 -0.28
N ASP A 103 15.21 -1.84 -1.42
CA ASP A 103 14.34 -2.85 -2.00
C ASP A 103 14.11 -4.02 -1.03
N LYS A 104 15.17 -4.46 -0.34
CA LYS A 104 15.05 -5.49 0.70
C LYS A 104 14.19 -5.04 1.88
N ILE A 105 14.37 -3.80 2.36
CA ILE A 105 13.54 -3.24 3.44
C ILE A 105 12.08 -3.16 3.00
N ILE A 106 11.80 -2.69 1.78
CA ILE A 106 10.44 -2.62 1.22
C ILE A 106 9.84 -4.01 1.11
N GLU A 107 10.61 -4.99 0.63
CA GLU A 107 10.17 -6.38 0.56
C GLU A 107 9.83 -6.91 1.96
N ASP A 108 10.72 -6.75 2.94
CA ASP A 108 10.49 -7.20 4.31
C ASP A 108 9.27 -6.52 4.94
N GLU A 109 9.12 -5.21 4.80
CA GLU A 109 7.96 -4.46 5.28
C GLU A 109 6.66 -4.89 4.58
N SER A 110 6.70 -5.20 3.28
CA SER A 110 5.52 -5.72 2.56
C SER A 110 5.04 -7.08 3.08
N ASN A 111 5.93 -7.82 3.75
CA ASN A 111 5.66 -9.16 4.28
C ASN A 111 5.24 -9.19 5.74
N ILE A 112 5.36 -8.09 6.49
CA ILE A 112 4.90 -7.99 7.88
C ILE A 112 3.40 -7.62 7.89
N GLY A 113 2.59 -8.54 8.43
CA GLY A 113 1.14 -8.38 8.56
C GLY A 113 0.73 -7.32 9.59
N PHE A 114 -0.56 -7.00 9.58
CA PHE A 114 -1.23 -6.13 10.54
C PHE A 114 -2.22 -6.99 11.31
N THR A 115 -2.45 -6.65 12.56
CA THR A 115 -3.41 -7.35 13.40
C THR A 115 -4.74 -6.61 13.38
N PHE A 116 -5.81 -7.33 13.02
CA PHE A 116 -7.18 -6.84 13.12
C PHE A 116 -7.73 -7.04 14.54
N ASN A 117 -8.81 -6.33 14.90
CA ASN A 117 -9.42 -6.38 16.24
C ASN A 117 -8.51 -5.94 17.40
N GLN A 118 -7.44 -5.19 17.12
CA GLN A 118 -6.50 -4.71 18.14
C GLN A 118 -6.42 -3.18 18.18
N CYS A 119 -5.97 -2.62 19.30
CA CYS A 119 -5.74 -1.17 19.45
C CYS A 119 -4.40 -0.75 18.83
N SER A 120 -4.17 -1.10 17.58
CA SER A 120 -2.97 -0.74 16.80
C SER A 120 -3.38 -0.16 15.45
N PRO A 121 -2.67 0.85 14.94
CA PRO A 121 -2.97 1.41 13.63
C PRO A 121 -2.71 0.40 12.51
N LEU A 122 -3.45 0.56 11.42
CA LEU A 122 -3.25 -0.18 10.16
C LEU A 122 -2.16 0.43 9.29
N TRP A 123 -1.21 1.10 9.92
CA TRP A 123 -0.05 1.70 9.29
C TRP A 123 1.13 1.74 10.25
N ARG A 124 2.34 1.86 9.71
CA ARG A 124 3.57 2.02 10.48
C ARG A 124 4.63 2.75 9.68
N VAL A 125 5.53 3.43 10.39
CA VAL A 125 6.57 4.27 9.80
C VAL A 125 7.95 3.71 10.11
N LEU A 126 8.82 3.71 9.12
CA LEU A 126 10.23 3.37 9.27
C LEU A 126 11.08 4.54 8.78
N LEU A 127 12.01 4.98 9.63
CA LEU A 127 13.07 5.92 9.29
C LEU A 127 14.33 5.14 8.97
N LEU A 128 14.77 5.24 7.73
CA LEU A 128 16.02 4.67 7.29
C LEU A 128 17.09 5.76 7.22
N VAL A 129 18.11 5.66 8.06
CA VAL A 129 19.11 6.71 8.26
C VAL A 129 20.51 6.20 7.95
N SER A 130 21.37 7.03 7.37
CA SER A 130 22.82 6.77 7.29
C SER A 130 23.55 7.67 8.30
N SER A 131 24.64 7.16 8.87
CA SER A 131 25.45 7.89 9.85
C SER A 131 26.25 9.05 9.25
N ASN A 132 26.56 8.99 7.95
CA ASN A 132 27.44 9.95 7.29
C ASN A 132 26.72 10.77 6.20
N SER A 133 25.41 10.59 6.08
CA SER A 133 24.63 11.23 5.03
C SER A 133 23.68 12.28 5.62
N ASN A 134 23.51 13.37 4.89
CA ASN A 134 22.39 14.29 5.12
C ASN A 134 21.11 13.82 4.40
N THR A 135 21.03 12.54 4.07
CA THR A 135 19.86 11.92 3.48
C THR A 135 19.28 10.87 4.40
N PHE A 136 17.96 10.78 4.42
CA PHE A 136 17.24 9.70 5.08
C PHE A 136 15.99 9.36 4.26
N ASP A 137 15.56 8.10 4.32
CA ASP A 137 14.27 7.72 3.74
C ASP A 137 13.23 7.58 4.83
N LEU A 138 12.04 8.10 4.55
CA LEU A 138 10.84 7.86 5.33
C LEU A 138 9.96 6.86 4.59
N ILE A 139 9.77 5.69 5.18
CA ILE A 139 8.95 4.61 4.63
C ILE A 139 7.64 4.54 5.43
N ILE A 140 6.52 4.55 4.73
CA ILE A 140 5.18 4.34 5.27
C ILE A 140 4.61 3.05 4.69
N THR A 141 4.20 2.14 5.57
CA THR A 141 3.49 0.93 5.19
C THR A 141 2.05 1.05 5.66
N LEU A 142 1.09 0.82 4.76
CA LEU A 142 -0.36 0.92 5.02
C LEU A 142 -1.03 -0.41 4.68
N ASN A 143 -2.03 -0.80 5.46
CA ASN A 143 -2.93 -1.86 5.05
C ASN A 143 -3.77 -1.38 3.87
N HIS A 144 -3.88 -2.20 2.82
CA HIS A 144 -4.59 -1.81 1.59
C HIS A 144 -6.12 -1.66 1.81
N ALA A 145 -6.65 -2.04 2.97
CA ALA A 145 -8.03 -1.77 3.35
C ALA A 145 -8.29 -0.29 3.69
N ILE A 146 -7.28 0.47 4.13
CA ILE A 146 -7.43 1.90 4.52
C ILE A 146 -6.74 2.86 3.55
N GLY A 147 -6.01 2.34 2.57
CA GLY A 147 -5.30 3.15 1.59
C GLY A 147 -4.94 2.39 0.33
N ASP A 148 -4.75 3.14 -0.74
CA ASP A 148 -4.29 2.70 -2.05
C ASP A 148 -3.05 3.52 -2.49
N GLY A 149 -2.62 3.37 -3.74
CA GLY A 149 -1.50 4.13 -4.31
C GLY A 149 -1.65 5.65 -4.13
N THR A 150 -2.86 6.17 -4.36
CA THR A 150 -3.17 7.59 -4.24
C THR A 150 -3.15 8.06 -2.78
N SER A 151 -3.58 7.20 -1.87
CA SER A 151 -3.60 7.46 -0.44
C SER A 151 -2.18 7.65 0.12
N GLY A 152 -1.19 6.92 -0.41
CA GLY A 152 0.23 7.15 -0.08
C GLY A 152 0.71 8.55 -0.46
N MET A 153 0.33 9.04 -1.64
CA MET A 153 0.65 10.41 -2.08
C MET A 153 -0.06 11.47 -1.23
N ALA A 154 -1.33 11.24 -0.88
CA ALA A 154 -2.09 12.13 -0.01
C ALA A 154 -1.48 12.21 1.40
N PHE A 155 -1.04 11.06 1.95
CA PHE A 155 -0.33 11.00 3.22
C PHE A 155 0.95 11.84 3.19
N PHE A 156 1.84 11.62 2.21
CA PHE A 156 3.09 12.37 2.13
C PHE A 156 2.87 13.85 1.88
N THR A 157 1.89 14.23 1.06
CA THR A 157 1.52 15.63 0.85
C THR A 157 1.14 16.31 2.17
N SER A 158 0.21 15.73 2.93
CA SER A 158 -0.20 16.28 4.23
C SER A 158 0.93 16.28 5.26
N LEU A 159 1.76 15.24 5.28
CA LEU A 159 2.92 15.18 6.16
C LEU A 159 3.94 16.28 5.83
N LEU A 160 4.22 16.52 4.55
CA LEU A 160 5.13 17.57 4.09
C LEU A 160 4.58 18.97 4.39
N GLU A 161 3.27 19.18 4.25
CA GLU A 161 2.59 20.41 4.68
C GLU A 161 2.78 20.65 6.19
N CYS A 162 2.54 19.61 7.00
CA CYS A 162 2.75 19.65 8.45
C CYS A 162 4.22 19.88 8.83
N LEU A 163 5.17 19.27 8.10
CA LEU A 163 6.62 19.47 8.31
C LEU A 163 7.09 20.88 7.95
N SER A 164 6.39 21.51 7.00
CA SER A 164 6.63 22.88 6.55
C SER A 164 5.82 23.92 7.33
N GLU A 165 5.13 23.51 8.41
CA GLU A 165 4.25 24.35 9.23
C GLU A 165 3.15 25.08 8.42
N LYS A 166 2.75 24.50 7.29
CA LYS A 166 1.65 25.01 6.46
C LYS A 166 0.32 24.48 6.97
N SER A 167 -0.74 25.23 6.69
CA SER A 167 -2.11 24.75 6.92
C SER A 167 -2.32 23.48 6.11
N THR A 168 -2.75 22.41 6.78
CA THR A 168 -3.03 21.11 6.15
C THR A 168 -4.52 21.01 5.86
N LEU A 169 -4.87 20.48 4.68
CA LEU A 169 -6.27 20.20 4.35
C LEU A 169 -6.80 19.07 5.25
N THR A 170 -8.00 19.27 5.78
CA THR A 170 -8.67 18.27 6.61
C THR A 170 -9.64 17.46 5.76
N PHE A 171 -9.62 16.14 5.92
CA PHE A 171 -10.45 15.21 5.16
C PHE A 171 -11.38 14.45 6.12
N PRO A 172 -12.56 14.99 6.46
CA PRO A 172 -13.43 14.39 7.44
C PRO A 172 -14.01 13.06 6.94
N LEU A 173 -14.21 12.09 7.84
CA LEU A 173 -14.79 10.77 7.49
C LEU A 173 -16.23 10.87 6.98
N SER A 174 -16.94 11.97 7.25
CA SER A 174 -18.27 12.23 6.72
C SER A 174 -18.32 12.31 5.18
N ASP A 175 -17.18 12.62 4.55
CA ASP A 175 -17.08 12.71 3.09
C ASP A 175 -16.93 11.34 2.44
N ASP A 176 -16.64 10.30 3.24
CA ASP A 176 -16.58 8.90 2.79
C ASP A 176 -18.00 8.35 2.66
N ARG A 177 -18.68 8.75 1.59
CA ARG A 177 -19.92 8.10 1.19
C ARG A 177 -19.60 6.61 1.00
N PRO A 178 -20.30 5.69 1.69
CA PRO A 178 -20.12 4.27 1.43
C PRO A 178 -20.37 4.07 -0.06
N LEU A 179 -19.36 3.54 -0.75
CA LEU A 179 -19.40 3.25 -2.17
C LEU A 179 -20.33 2.05 -2.38
N ASN A 180 -21.62 2.21 -2.09
CA ASN A 180 -22.62 1.16 -2.20
C ASN A 180 -22.88 0.78 -3.67
N GLU A 181 -22.33 1.53 -4.64
CA GLU A 181 -22.70 1.45 -6.05
C GLU A 181 -21.55 1.30 -7.06
N LEU A 182 -20.30 1.11 -6.61
CA LEU A 182 -19.19 0.82 -7.53
C LEU A 182 -18.57 -0.56 -7.29
N VAL A 183 -19.40 -1.54 -6.91
CA VAL A 183 -19.14 -2.88 -7.44
C VAL A 183 -19.34 -2.74 -8.95
N PRO A 184 -18.37 -3.05 -9.81
CA PRO A 184 -18.68 -3.20 -11.22
C PRO A 184 -19.84 -4.19 -11.29
N SER A 185 -21.02 -3.73 -11.69
CA SER A 185 -22.22 -4.58 -11.90
C SER A 185 -21.95 -5.71 -12.90
N LYS A 186 -20.79 -5.66 -13.54
CA LYS A 186 -20.22 -6.72 -14.34
C LYS A 186 -19.57 -7.76 -13.43
N LEU A 187 -20.41 -8.54 -12.74
CA LEU A 187 -20.12 -9.97 -12.74
C LEU A 187 -19.79 -10.35 -14.19
N PRO A 188 -18.71 -11.09 -14.45
CA PRO A 188 -18.40 -11.51 -15.81
C PRO A 188 -19.69 -12.18 -16.34
N PRO A 189 -20.18 -11.80 -17.54
CA PRO A 189 -21.50 -12.18 -18.00
C PRO A 189 -21.66 -13.69 -17.84
N LEU A 190 -22.85 -14.16 -17.44
CA LEU A 190 -23.07 -15.58 -17.11
C LEU A 190 -22.54 -16.52 -18.22
N SER A 191 -22.60 -16.07 -19.47
CA SER A 191 -21.98 -16.71 -20.64
C SER A 191 -20.49 -16.98 -20.49
N SER A 192 -19.70 -16.05 -19.97
CA SER A 192 -18.26 -16.22 -19.72
C SER A 192 -17.96 -17.19 -18.57
N LEU A 193 -18.84 -17.27 -17.57
CA LEU A 193 -18.74 -18.27 -16.49
C LEU A 193 -19.11 -19.66 -17.01
N ILE A 194 -20.19 -19.77 -17.80
CA ILE A 194 -20.62 -21.00 -18.45
C ILE A 194 -19.54 -21.50 -19.42
N LEU A 195 -18.92 -20.62 -20.20
CA LEU A 195 -17.81 -20.96 -21.09
C LEU A 195 -16.61 -21.51 -20.31
N LYS A 196 -16.26 -20.94 -19.15
CA LYS A 196 -15.21 -21.49 -18.28
C LYS A 196 -15.58 -22.83 -17.65
N ILE A 197 -16.85 -23.03 -17.32
CA ILE A 197 -17.36 -24.32 -16.80
C ILE A 197 -17.28 -25.38 -17.91
N ILE A 198 -17.69 -25.05 -19.13
CA ILE A 198 -17.60 -25.92 -20.31
C ILE A 198 -16.14 -26.20 -20.67
N GLU A 199 -15.27 -25.19 -20.65
CA GLU A 199 -13.82 -25.32 -20.85
C GLU A 199 -13.23 -26.36 -19.89
N LYS A 200 -13.63 -26.31 -18.62
CA LYS A 200 -13.08 -27.18 -17.56
C LYS A 200 -13.71 -28.58 -17.51
N ILE A 201 -14.95 -28.74 -17.95
CA ILE A 201 -15.68 -30.02 -17.89
C ILE A 201 -15.60 -30.80 -19.22
N ILE A 202 -15.61 -30.12 -20.36
CA ILE A 202 -15.83 -30.74 -21.68
C ILE A 202 -14.56 -30.80 -22.53
N LEU A 203 -13.63 -29.82 -22.42
CA LEU A 203 -12.43 -29.81 -23.25
C LEU A 203 -11.24 -30.50 -22.53
N PRO A 204 -10.57 -31.47 -23.19
CA PRO A 204 -9.24 -31.91 -22.77
C PRO A 204 -8.28 -30.72 -22.69
N ASP A 205 -7.37 -30.73 -21.70
CA ASP A 205 -6.41 -29.63 -21.40
C ASP A 205 -5.60 -29.13 -22.60
N VAL A 206 -5.45 -29.96 -23.63
CA VAL A 206 -4.73 -29.63 -24.86
C VAL A 206 -5.57 -28.74 -25.79
N LEU A 207 -6.88 -29.01 -25.91
CA LEU A 207 -7.78 -28.26 -26.77
C LEU A 207 -8.23 -26.95 -26.14
N SER A 208 -8.40 -26.91 -24.80
CA SER A 208 -8.73 -25.66 -24.09
C SER A 208 -7.65 -24.59 -24.27
N LYS A 209 -6.37 -24.98 -24.22
CA LYS A 209 -5.23 -24.07 -24.48
C LYS A 209 -5.19 -23.53 -25.92
N TYR A 210 -5.68 -24.30 -26.90
CA TYR A 210 -5.69 -23.91 -28.30
C TYR A 210 -6.83 -22.92 -28.62
N PHE A 211 -8.04 -23.20 -28.12
CA PHE A 211 -9.22 -22.36 -28.39
C PHE A 211 -9.30 -21.12 -27.49
N PHE A 212 -8.71 -21.16 -26.30
CA PHE A 212 -8.69 -20.06 -25.35
C PHE A 212 -7.24 -19.80 -24.88
N PRO A 213 -6.36 -19.32 -25.78
CA PRO A 213 -5.00 -18.98 -25.39
C PRO A 213 -5.07 -17.94 -24.26
N LYS A 214 -4.43 -18.26 -23.13
CA LYS A 214 -4.39 -17.35 -21.97
C LYS A 214 -3.58 -16.11 -22.35
N THR A 215 -4.25 -15.10 -22.89
CA THR A 215 -3.64 -13.81 -23.27
C THR A 215 -3.28 -12.96 -22.05
N TYR A 216 -3.86 -13.25 -20.90
CA TYR A 216 -3.55 -12.59 -19.63
C TYR A 216 -2.68 -13.50 -18.79
N TRP A 217 -1.48 -13.01 -18.46
CA TRP A 217 -0.68 -13.61 -17.41
C TRP A 217 -1.47 -13.50 -16.09
N THR A 218 -1.96 -14.64 -15.61
CA THR A 218 -2.71 -14.75 -14.36
C THR A 218 -1.83 -15.29 -13.22
N GLY A 219 -0.52 -15.37 -13.46
CA GLY A 219 0.42 -16.11 -12.63
C GLY A 219 0.14 -17.61 -12.60
N THR A 220 0.94 -18.35 -11.84
CA THR A 220 0.60 -19.73 -11.46
C THR A 220 -0.42 -19.67 -10.34
N MET A 221 -1.52 -20.43 -10.43
CA MET A 221 -2.48 -20.54 -9.32
C MET A 221 -1.73 -21.03 -8.09
N GLN A 222 -1.55 -20.15 -7.10
CA GLN A 222 -0.97 -20.53 -5.82
C GLN A 222 -2.00 -21.39 -5.08
N ARG A 223 -1.91 -22.71 -5.25
CA ARG A 223 -2.67 -23.69 -4.45
C ARG A 223 -1.90 -23.96 -3.18
N ILE A 224 -1.99 -23.10 -2.19
CA ILE A 224 -1.26 -23.36 -0.94
C ILE A 224 -2.12 -22.93 0.25
N ILE A 225 -2.60 -23.93 0.99
CA ILE A 225 -3.33 -23.78 2.25
C ILE A 225 -2.34 -23.77 3.45
N ASP A 226 -1.05 -24.15 3.25
CA ASP A 226 -0.11 -24.43 4.36
C ASP A 226 1.28 -23.77 4.30
N GLU A 227 1.71 -23.17 3.18
CA GLU A 227 3.03 -22.49 3.11
C GLU A 227 2.86 -20.98 3.19
N SER A 228 3.70 -20.34 3.98
CA SER A 228 3.76 -18.87 4.08
C SER A 228 4.13 -18.27 2.73
N VAL A 229 3.18 -17.61 2.07
CA VAL A 229 3.46 -16.83 0.86
C VAL A 229 4.31 -15.61 1.25
N ARG A 230 5.42 -15.42 0.54
CA ARG A 230 6.29 -14.25 0.67
C ARG A 230 6.21 -13.41 -0.61
N THR A 231 5.85 -12.14 -0.46
CA THR A 231 5.96 -11.14 -1.54
C THR A 231 7.42 -10.92 -1.86
N ARG A 232 7.79 -11.00 -3.13
CA ARG A 232 9.13 -10.63 -3.61
C ARG A 232 9.06 -9.29 -4.34
N LEU A 233 10.05 -8.44 -4.12
CA LEU A 233 10.18 -7.19 -4.85
C LEU A 233 11.17 -7.37 -6.00
N VAL A 234 10.78 -6.90 -7.18
CA VAL A 234 11.70 -6.70 -8.30
C VAL A 234 11.52 -5.26 -8.73
N SER A 235 12.56 -4.46 -8.55
CA SER A 235 12.58 -3.09 -9.05
C SER A 235 13.15 -3.06 -10.47
N PHE A 236 12.60 -2.17 -11.28
CA PHE A 236 13.13 -1.86 -12.59
C PHE A 236 13.07 -0.35 -12.77
N LYS A 237 14.21 0.24 -13.13
CA LYS A 237 14.36 1.68 -13.29
C LYS A 237 14.60 2.01 -14.75
N LEU A 238 13.84 2.97 -15.25
CA LEU A 238 14.05 3.55 -16.56
C LEU A 238 14.89 4.81 -16.40
N SER A 239 15.94 4.95 -17.21
CA SER A 239 16.67 6.21 -17.29
C SER A 239 15.76 7.31 -17.84
N ASN A 240 16.06 8.57 -17.50
CA ASN A 240 15.32 9.72 -18.01
C ASN A 240 15.28 9.73 -19.55
N ASP A 241 16.40 9.43 -20.21
CA ASP A 241 16.47 9.35 -21.67
C ASP A 241 15.53 8.29 -22.25
N THR A 242 15.44 7.13 -21.57
CA THR A 242 14.54 6.05 -22.00
C THR A 242 13.08 6.42 -21.77
N LEU A 243 12.77 7.07 -20.64
CA LEU A 243 11.43 7.55 -20.31
C LEU A 243 10.97 8.64 -21.29
N ASP A 244 11.85 9.57 -21.66
CA ASP A 244 11.57 10.61 -22.65
C ASP A 244 11.32 10.03 -24.04
N LEU A 245 12.11 9.03 -24.43
CA LEU A 245 11.90 8.30 -25.68
C LEU A 245 10.54 7.58 -25.67
N LEU A 246 10.19 6.94 -24.55
CA LEU A 246 8.89 6.28 -24.37
C LEU A 246 7.74 7.29 -24.48
N HIS A 247 7.82 8.42 -23.76
CA HIS A 247 6.84 9.50 -23.85
C HIS A 247 6.67 10.01 -25.27
N LYS A 248 7.79 10.23 -25.98
CA LYS A 248 7.77 10.71 -27.37
C LYS A 248 7.09 9.70 -28.28
N LYS A 249 7.39 8.41 -28.15
CA LYS A 249 6.73 7.34 -28.92
C LYS A 249 5.24 7.26 -28.60
N CYS A 250 4.84 7.24 -27.33
CA CYS A 250 3.43 7.21 -26.93
C CYS A 250 2.66 8.41 -27.52
N ARG A 251 3.25 9.62 -27.54
CA ARG A 251 2.64 10.79 -28.18
C ARG A 251 2.46 10.62 -29.68
N ILE A 252 3.46 10.08 -30.38
CA ILE A 252 3.40 9.82 -31.83
C ILE A 252 2.28 8.81 -32.13
N GLU A 253 2.21 7.74 -31.35
CA GLU A 253 1.22 6.66 -31.50
C GLU A 253 -0.14 6.99 -30.88
N ARG A 254 -0.29 8.18 -30.27
CA ARG A 254 -1.51 8.63 -29.55
C ARG A 254 -1.95 7.66 -28.44
N THR A 255 -1.00 7.09 -27.73
CA THR A 255 -1.24 6.26 -26.54
C THR A 255 -0.77 6.98 -25.27
N THR A 256 -1.17 6.46 -24.11
CA THR A 256 -0.63 6.89 -22.81
C THR A 256 0.52 5.96 -22.39
N ILE A 257 1.34 6.42 -21.45
CA ILE A 257 2.21 5.55 -20.64
C ILE A 257 1.35 4.91 -19.55
#